data_AF-A0A9D2VZK5-F1
#
_entry.id   AF-A0A9D2VZK5-F1
#
_cell.length_a   1.000
_cell.length_b   1.000
_cell.length_c   1.000
_cell.angle_alpha   90.00
_cell.angle_beta   90.00
_cell.angle_gamma   90.00
#
_symmetry.space_group_name_H-M   'P 1'
#
loop_
_entity.id
_entity.type
_entity.pdbx_description
1 polymer ?
#
loop_
_entity_poly.entity_id
_entity_poly.type
_entity_poly.pdbx_seq_one_letter_code
_entity_poly.pdbx_strand_id
1 'polypeptide(L)'
;MAEELKTYYDFADNNYDFLMAAYKNGLVGNAMGAMAQETCEKYLKHLIDEYVILGDSADNAKKTEILRTHNLTKLSKYISSHLPEVNLDRPSLNLVNGLYFTTRYPGDESIMVEKDDLDEYIDAVKKCKNAVDEFIRSKKE
;
A
#
# COMPACT_ATOMS: atom_id res chain seq x y z
N MET A 1 18.57 -2.92 -19.17
CA MET A 1 18.82 -3.64 -17.91
C MET A 1 17.61 -3.35 -17.04
N ALA A 2 16.84 -4.36 -16.63
CA ALA A 2 15.76 -4.12 -15.68
C ALA A 2 16.38 -3.59 -14.38
N GLU A 3 15.78 -2.56 -13.77
CA GLU A 3 16.24 -2.06 -12.47
C GLU A 3 16.11 -3.16 -11.40
N GLU A 4 17.08 -3.23 -10.50
CA GLU A 4 17.13 -4.24 -9.46
C GLU A 4 16.15 -3.87 -8.33
N LEU A 5 15.03 -4.59 -8.22
CA LEU A 5 14.01 -4.36 -7.18
C LEU A 5 14.52 -4.87 -5.83
N LYS A 6 14.92 -3.97 -4.92
CA LYS A 6 15.58 -4.32 -3.64
C LYS A 6 14.72 -4.05 -2.42
N THR A 7 13.82 -3.09 -2.50
CA THR A 7 13.03 -2.60 -1.37
C THR A 7 11.54 -2.78 -1.61
N TYR A 8 10.74 -2.73 -0.54
CA TYR A 8 9.29 -2.67 -0.67
C TYR A 8 8.83 -1.51 -1.58
N TYR A 9 9.55 -0.38 -1.57
CA TYR A 9 9.23 0.76 -2.43
C TYR A 9 9.39 0.42 -3.90
N ASP A 10 10.48 -0.24 -4.30
CA ASP A 10 10.73 -0.60 -5.70
C ASP A 10 9.62 -1.51 -6.24
N PHE A 11 9.18 -2.48 -5.44
CA PHE A 11 8.05 -3.34 -5.80
C PHE A 11 6.71 -2.58 -5.78
N ALA A 12 6.54 -1.59 -4.91
CA ALA A 12 5.34 -0.74 -4.89
C ALA A 12 5.26 0.13 -6.14
N ASP A 13 6.36 0.78 -6.53
CA ASP A 13 6.46 1.61 -7.74
C ASP A 13 6.24 0.78 -9.00
N ASN A 14 6.82 -0.42 -9.08
CA ASN A 14 6.58 -1.31 -10.22
C ASN A 14 5.08 -1.70 -10.34
N ASN A 15 4.44 -2.04 -9.21
CA ASN A 15 3.00 -2.31 -9.18
C ASN A 15 2.18 -1.07 -9.57
N TYR A 16 2.56 0.10 -9.05
CA TYR A 16 1.91 1.38 -9.31
C TYR A 16 1.94 1.70 -10.81
N ASP A 17 3.10 1.60 -11.44
CA ASP A 17 3.27 1.92 -12.87
C ASP A 17 2.43 1.00 -13.75
N PHE A 18 2.42 -0.30 -13.47
CA PHE A 18 1.56 -1.25 -14.17
C PHE A 18 0.07 -0.93 -13.97
N LEU A 19 -0.35 -0.70 -12.72
CA LEU A 19 -1.74 -0.38 -12.38
C LEU A 19 -2.20 0.91 -13.07
N MET A 20 -1.38 1.96 -13.05
CA MET A 20 -1.66 3.23 -13.72
C MET A 20 -1.70 3.07 -15.24
N ALA A 21 -0.80 2.29 -15.83
CA ALA A 21 -0.80 2.03 -17.26
C ALA A 21 -2.08 1.30 -17.70
N ALA A 22 -2.47 0.24 -16.99
CA ALA A 22 -3.72 -0.48 -17.24
C ALA A 22 -4.94 0.44 -17.11
N TYR A 23 -5.00 1.23 -16.03
CA TYR A 23 -6.07 2.19 -15.78
C TYR A 23 -6.18 3.25 -16.89
N LYS A 24 -5.06 3.83 -17.33
CA LYS A 24 -5.01 4.84 -18.41
C LYS A 24 -5.46 4.28 -19.76
N ASN A 25 -5.31 2.98 -19.98
CA ASN A 25 -5.79 2.29 -21.17
C ASN A 25 -7.26 1.84 -21.06
N GLY A 26 -7.96 2.22 -19.99
CA GLY A 26 -9.38 1.89 -19.79
C GLY A 26 -9.62 0.43 -19.41
N LEU A 27 -8.60 -0.29 -18.96
CA LEU A 27 -8.76 -1.65 -18.48
C LEU A 27 -9.43 -1.64 -17.11
N VAL A 28 -10.33 -2.61 -16.92
CA VAL A 28 -11.00 -2.89 -15.65
C VAL A 28 -10.94 -4.39 -15.43
N GLY A 29 -10.57 -4.81 -14.23
CA GLY A 29 -10.58 -6.21 -13.85
C GLY A 29 -10.36 -6.40 -12.36
N ASN A 30 -10.92 -7.47 -11.80
CA ASN A 30 -10.85 -7.74 -10.37
C ASN A 30 -9.42 -7.74 -9.81
N ALA A 31 -8.46 -8.24 -10.58
CA ALA A 31 -7.04 -8.25 -10.20
C ALA A 31 -6.51 -6.83 -9.89
N MET A 32 -7.08 -5.79 -10.49
CA MET A 32 -6.68 -4.39 -10.22
C MET A 32 -7.09 -3.94 -8.83
N GLY A 33 -8.19 -4.45 -8.26
CA GLY A 33 -8.58 -4.18 -6.87
C GLY A 33 -7.59 -4.78 -5.88
N ALA A 34 -7.23 -6.05 -6.05
CA ALA A 34 -6.16 -6.67 -5.25
C ALA A 34 -4.82 -5.94 -5.41
N MET A 35 -4.47 -5.55 -6.63
CA MET A 35 -3.24 -4.80 -6.91
C MET A 35 -3.24 -3.42 -6.26
N ALA A 36 -4.38 -2.74 -6.18
CA ALA A 36 -4.49 -1.46 -5.46
C ALA A 36 -4.14 -1.63 -3.98
N GLN A 37 -4.72 -2.63 -3.30
CA GLN A 37 -4.36 -2.94 -1.91
C GLN A 37 -2.87 -3.28 -1.77
N GLU A 38 -2.37 -4.20 -2.61
CA GLU A 38 -0.98 -4.66 -2.55
C GLU A 38 0.02 -3.53 -2.79
N THR A 39 -0.32 -2.55 -3.61
CA THR A 39 0.52 -1.37 -3.88
C THR A 39 0.61 -0.50 -2.64
N CYS A 40 -0.54 -0.13 -2.05
CA CYS A 40 -0.57 0.60 -0.78
C CYS A 40 0.16 -0.16 0.33
N GLU A 41 -0.06 -1.46 0.47
CA GLU A 41 0.58 -2.31 1.48
C GLU A 41 2.10 -2.21 1.40
N LYS A 42 2.68 -2.30 0.20
CA LYS A 42 4.13 -2.25 0.01
C LYS A 42 4.70 -0.87 0.34
N TYR A 43 4.05 0.22 -0.07
CA TYR A 43 4.48 1.56 0.34
C TYR A 43 4.47 1.74 1.86
N LEU A 44 3.41 1.30 2.55
CA LEU A 44 3.33 1.36 4.00
C LEU A 44 4.41 0.48 4.67
N LYS A 45 4.65 -0.73 4.16
CA LYS A 45 5.70 -1.61 4.67
C LYS A 45 7.09 -1.03 4.47
N HIS A 46 7.35 -0.32 3.36
CA HIS A 46 8.60 0.39 3.16
C HIS A 46 8.87 1.43 4.27
N LEU A 47 7.87 2.23 4.63
CA LEU A 47 8.00 3.20 5.72
C LEU A 47 8.37 2.51 7.04
N ILE A 48 7.71 1.40 7.35
CA ILE A 48 7.97 0.63 8.56
C ILE A 48 9.38 0.04 8.54
N ASP A 49 9.77 -0.57 7.43
CA ASP A 49 11.02 -1.31 7.31
C ASP A 49 12.23 -0.36 7.41
N GLU A 50 12.20 0.75 6.67
CA GLU A 50 13.34 1.66 6.54
C GLU A 50 13.39 2.74 7.62
N TYR A 51 12.25 3.25 8.08
CA TYR A 51 12.21 4.48 8.89
C TYR A 51 11.77 4.26 10.34
N VAL A 52 11.16 3.12 10.68
CA VAL A 52 10.88 2.78 12.09
C VAL A 52 12.11 2.12 12.69
N ILE A 53 12.90 2.90 13.43
CA ILE A 53 14.11 2.47 14.14
C ILE A 53 13.77 2.15 15.58
N LEU A 54 14.08 0.92 16.02
CA LEU A 54 13.71 0.39 17.34
C LEU A 54 14.96 0.02 18.13
N GLY A 55 14.97 0.35 19.43
CA GLY A 55 16.14 0.18 20.29
C GLY A 55 16.27 -1.19 20.98
N ASP A 56 15.19 -1.96 21.09
CA ASP A 56 15.17 -3.26 21.80
C ASP A 56 14.64 -4.42 20.93
N SER A 57 15.05 -5.63 21.28
CA SER A 57 14.66 -6.93 20.71
C SER A 57 13.14 -7.18 20.69
N ALA A 58 12.42 -6.82 21.76
CA ALA A 58 10.97 -7.02 21.84
C ALA A 58 10.21 -6.16 20.81
N ASP A 59 10.67 -4.93 20.59
CA ASP A 59 10.10 -4.03 19.59
C ASP A 59 10.38 -4.52 18.16
N ASN A 60 11.55 -5.10 17.92
CA ASN A 60 11.89 -5.72 16.64
C ASN A 60 11.00 -6.94 16.31
N ALA A 61 10.60 -7.73 17.31
CA ALA A 61 9.64 -8.83 17.11
C ALA A 61 8.27 -8.29 16.67
N LYS A 62 7.81 -7.20 17.28
CA LYS A 62 6.54 -6.54 16.93
C LYS A 62 6.59 -5.91 15.52
N LYS A 63 7.74 -5.33 15.13
CA LYS A 63 7.98 -4.86 13.76
C LYS A 63 7.91 -6.01 12.75
N THR A 64 8.49 -7.16 13.09
CA THR A 64 8.43 -8.34 12.22
C THR A 64 6.98 -8.85 12.07
N GLU A 65 6.20 -8.87 13.16
CA GLU A 65 4.78 -9.24 13.11
C GLU A 65 3.96 -8.28 12.25
N ILE A 66 4.16 -6.96 12.40
CA ILE A 66 3.41 -5.98 11.62
C ILE A 66 3.77 -6.07 10.13
N LEU A 67 5.03 -6.32 9.77
CA LEU A 67 5.44 -6.50 8.36
C LEU A 67 4.84 -7.76 7.72
N ARG A 68 4.40 -8.75 8.50
CA ARG A 68 3.70 -9.94 8.01
C ARG A 68 2.19 -9.74 7.81
N THR A 69 1.62 -8.63 8.29
CA THR A 69 0.18 -8.37 8.11
C THR A 69 -0.12 -7.86 6.70
N HIS A 70 -1.34 -8.12 6.23
CA HIS A 70 -1.90 -7.55 4.99
C HIS A 70 -2.98 -6.50 5.25
N ASN A 71 -3.15 -6.13 6.52
CA ASN A 71 -4.21 -5.24 6.97
C ASN A 71 -3.70 -3.78 7.00
N LEU A 72 -4.19 -2.97 6.07
CA LEU A 72 -3.77 -1.57 5.92
C LEU A 72 -4.18 -0.71 7.12
N THR A 73 -5.26 -1.05 7.81
CA THR A 73 -5.65 -0.37 9.05
C THR A 73 -4.62 -0.61 10.16
N LYS A 74 -4.08 -1.83 10.28
CA LYS A 74 -3.01 -2.15 11.25
C LYS A 74 -1.70 -1.45 10.88
N LEU A 75 -1.31 -1.51 9.61
CA LEU A 75 -0.10 -0.84 9.10
C LEU A 75 -0.16 0.68 9.32
N SER A 76 -1.25 1.33 8.91
CA SER A 76 -1.41 2.78 9.06
C SER A 76 -1.42 3.25 10.51
N LYS A 77 -2.04 2.49 11.43
CA LYS A 77 -1.98 2.79 12.88
C LYS A 77 -0.56 2.69 13.41
N TYR A 78 0.17 1.64 13.01
CA TYR A 78 1.55 1.45 13.44
C TYR A 78 2.47 2.56 12.92
N ILE A 79 2.30 2.99 11.67
CA ILE A 79 3.01 4.14 11.12
C ILE A 79 2.67 5.41 11.89
N SER A 80 1.38 5.69 12.12
CA SER A 80 0.96 6.91 12.83
C SER A 80 1.53 7.00 14.26
N SER A 81 1.80 5.87 14.91
CA SER A 81 2.38 5.86 16.26
C SER A 81 3.91 6.00 16.30
N HIS A 82 4.62 5.72 15.21
CA HIS A 82 6.10 5.76 15.16
C HIS A 82 6.65 6.86 14.25
N LEU A 83 5.88 7.25 13.23
CA LEU A 83 6.19 8.26 12.22
C LEU A 83 4.98 9.22 12.09
N PRO A 84 4.63 9.98 13.14
CA PRO A 84 3.46 10.86 13.15
C PRO A 84 3.48 11.97 12.09
N GLU A 85 4.65 12.26 11.52
CA GLU A 85 4.83 13.20 10.43
C GLU A 85 4.35 12.68 9.06
N VAL A 86 4.10 11.36 8.92
CA VAL A 86 3.55 10.80 7.68
C VAL A 86 2.06 11.08 7.62
N ASN A 87 1.64 11.95 6.69
CA ASN A 87 0.25 12.32 6.50
C ASN A 87 -0.53 11.27 5.68
N LEU A 88 -0.89 10.14 6.30
CA LEU A 88 -1.65 9.08 5.65
C LEU A 88 -3.16 9.41 5.60
N ASP A 89 -3.75 9.32 4.41
CA ASP A 89 -5.21 9.35 4.24
C ASP A 89 -5.84 8.00 4.61
N ARG A 90 -6.09 7.81 5.91
CA ARG A 90 -6.63 6.56 6.47
C ARG A 90 -7.99 6.15 5.88
N PRO A 91 -8.93 7.07 5.55
CA PRO A 91 -10.15 6.72 4.83
C PRO A 91 -9.88 6.02 3.50
N SER A 92 -9.01 6.57 2.65
CA SER A 92 -8.63 5.92 1.37
C SER A 92 -7.95 4.57 1.57
N LEU A 93 -7.09 4.43 2.59
CA LEU A 93 -6.47 3.14 2.90
C LEU A 93 -7.49 2.08 3.35
N ASN A 94 -8.53 2.48 4.09
CA ASN A 94 -9.60 1.56 4.50
C ASN A 94 -10.47 1.15 3.32
N LEU A 95 -10.69 2.03 2.34
CA LEU A 95 -11.45 1.72 1.13
C LEU A 95 -10.84 0.53 0.37
N VAL A 96 -9.52 0.50 0.22
CA VAL A 96 -8.82 -0.57 -0.49
C VAL A 96 -8.41 -1.75 0.41
N ASN A 97 -8.76 -1.72 1.70
CA ASN A 97 -8.39 -2.79 2.63
C ASN A 97 -9.36 -3.97 2.54
N GLY A 98 -8.85 -5.15 2.21
CA GLY A 98 -9.63 -6.39 2.07
C GLY A 98 -9.83 -6.83 0.62
N LEU A 99 -9.57 -5.93 -0.34
CA LEU A 99 -9.68 -6.21 -1.78
C LEU A 99 -8.84 -7.40 -2.24
N TYR A 100 -7.71 -7.68 -1.59
CA TYR A 100 -6.90 -8.87 -1.89
C TYR A 100 -7.72 -10.16 -1.86
N PHE A 101 -8.61 -10.30 -0.87
CA PHE A 101 -9.46 -11.49 -0.75
C PHE A 101 -10.73 -11.36 -1.58
N THR A 102 -11.44 -10.23 -1.46
CA THR A 102 -12.78 -10.06 -2.04
C THR A 102 -12.79 -9.98 -3.57
N THR A 103 -11.66 -9.63 -4.20
CA THR A 103 -11.58 -9.54 -5.67
C THR A 103 -10.92 -10.77 -6.32
N ARG A 104 -10.17 -11.58 -5.57
CA ARG A 104 -9.39 -12.71 -6.15
C ARG A 104 -10.11 -14.04 -6.11
N TYR A 105 -10.94 -14.27 -5.11
CA TYR A 105 -11.55 -15.57 -4.86
C TYR A 105 -13.08 -15.48 -4.92
N PRO A 106 -13.76 -16.39 -5.64
CA PRO A 106 -15.21 -16.45 -5.62
C PRO A 106 -15.71 -16.89 -4.24
N GLY A 107 -16.75 -16.25 -3.75
CA GLY A 107 -17.37 -16.52 -2.44
C GLY A 107 -18.45 -15.50 -2.08
N ASP A 108 -19.08 -15.67 -0.92
CA ASP A 108 -20.21 -14.83 -0.49
C ASP A 108 -19.81 -13.34 -0.33
N GLU A 109 -18.54 -13.07 -0.03
CA GLU A 109 -17.99 -11.72 0.10
C GLU A 109 -17.25 -11.24 -1.17
N SER A 110 -17.34 -12.00 -2.28
CA SER A 110 -16.66 -11.62 -3.52
C SER A 110 -17.36 -10.45 -4.20
N ILE A 111 -16.56 -9.54 -4.74
CA ILE A 111 -17.05 -8.38 -5.49
C ILE A 111 -16.52 -8.42 -6.93
N MET A 112 -17.30 -7.83 -7.83
CA MET A 112 -16.83 -7.51 -9.18
C MET A 112 -16.37 -6.06 -9.17
N VAL A 113 -15.13 -5.81 -9.59
CA VAL A 113 -14.60 -4.45 -9.67
C VAL A 113 -15.17 -3.79 -10.91
N GLU A 114 -15.92 -2.71 -10.71
CA GLU A 114 -16.43 -1.86 -11.78
C GLU A 114 -15.52 -0.66 -12.03
N LYS A 115 -15.85 0.12 -13.07
CA LYS A 115 -15.06 1.29 -13.45
C LYS A 115 -15.06 2.36 -12.35
N ASP A 116 -16.21 2.59 -11.72
CA ASP A 116 -16.37 3.59 -10.67
C ASP A 116 -15.60 3.17 -9.40
N ASP A 117 -15.67 1.88 -9.02
CA ASP A 117 -14.85 1.33 -7.93
C ASP A 117 -13.36 1.56 -8.20
N LEU A 118 -12.92 1.25 -9.42
CA LEU A 118 -11.52 1.37 -9.81
C LEU A 118 -11.03 2.82 -9.78
N ASP A 119 -11.88 3.78 -10.15
CA ASP A 119 -11.55 5.21 -10.05
C ASP A 119 -11.23 5.61 -8.60
N GLU A 120 -12.03 5.14 -7.64
CA GLU A 120 -11.78 5.38 -6.21
C GLU A 120 -10.53 4.64 -5.71
N TYR A 121 -10.31 3.39 -6.15
CA TYR A 121 -9.12 2.62 -5.78
C TYR A 121 -7.84 3.28 -6.30
N ILE A 122 -7.86 3.81 -7.53
CA ILE A 122 -6.73 4.54 -8.12
C ILE A 122 -6.46 5.83 -7.33
N ASP A 123 -7.49 6.57 -6.94
CA ASP A 123 -7.33 7.77 -6.10
C ASP A 123 -6.69 7.42 -4.74
N ALA A 124 -7.13 6.34 -4.11
CA ALA A 124 -6.56 5.84 -2.87
C ALA A 124 -5.07 5.48 -3.00
N VAL A 125 -4.70 4.78 -4.09
CA VAL A 125 -3.30 4.41 -4.37
C VAL A 125 -2.45 5.66 -4.60
N LYS A 126 -2.93 6.64 -5.35
CA LYS A 126 -2.22 7.92 -5.58
C LYS A 126 -1.99 8.68 -4.27
N LYS A 127 -3.01 8.80 -3.43
CA LYS A 127 -2.90 9.43 -2.10
C LYS A 127 -1.87 8.71 -1.22
N CYS A 128 -1.89 7.38 -1.22
CA CYS A 128 -0.91 6.59 -0.47
C CYS A 128 0.52 6.84 -0.97
N LYS A 129 0.77 6.75 -2.29
CA LYS A 129 2.08 7.02 -2.89
C LYS A 129 2.55 8.44 -2.56
N ASN A 130 1.70 9.45 -2.75
CA ASN A 130 2.06 10.85 -2.50
C ASN A 130 2.51 11.06 -1.04
N ALA A 131 1.76 10.53 -0.06
CA ALA A 131 2.12 10.66 1.35
C ALA A 131 3.48 10.02 1.67
N VAL A 132 3.79 8.87 1.06
CA VAL A 132 5.08 8.17 1.22
C VAL A 132 6.20 8.95 0.55
N ASP A 133 6.00 9.42 -0.69
CA ASP A 133 6.99 10.17 -1.45
C ASP A 133 7.33 11.51 -0.80
N GLU A 134 6.33 12.22 -0.27
CA GLU A 134 6.50 13.48 0.47
C GLU A 134 7.34 13.26 1.73
N PHE A 135 7.04 12.23 2.51
CA PHE A 135 7.80 11.87 3.68
C PHE A 135 9.26 11.53 3.33
N ILE A 136 9.49 10.64 2.35
CA ILE A 136 10.83 10.25 1.91
C ILE A 136 11.64 11.47 1.45
N ARG A 137 11.01 12.38 0.70
CA ARG A 137 11.65 13.64 0.27
C ARG A 137 12.07 14.49 1.47
N SER A 138 11.19 14.64 2.47
CA SER A 138 11.50 15.40 3.69
C SER A 138 12.63 14.83 4.55
N LYS A 139 13.04 13.58 4.33
CA LYS A 139 14.17 12.94 5.04
C LYS A 139 15.51 13.05 4.29
N LYS A 140 15.48 13.48 3.03
CA LYS A 140 16.67 13.68 2.18
C LYS A 140 17.18 15.13 2.19
N GLU A 141 16.37 16.06 2.67
CA GLU A 141 16.70 17.47 2.90
C GLU A 141 17.34 17.67 4.28
#